data_AF-A0AB35K9I7-F1
#
_entry.id   AF-A0AB35K9I7-F1
#
_cell.length_a   1.000
_cell.length_b   1.000
_cell.length_c   1.000
_cell.angle_alpha   90.00
_cell.angle_beta   90.00
_cell.angle_gamma   90.00
#
_symmetry.space_group_name_H-M   'P 1'
#
loop_
_entity.id
_entity.type
_entity.pdbx_description
1 polymer ?
#
loop_
_entity_poly.entity_id
_entity_poly.type
_entity_poly.pdbx_seq_one_letter_code
_entity_poly.pdbx_strand_id
1 'polypeptide(L)' 'MANDLGAAYIDQTMKMVGLTDENRQQLFVEGYARYPERADELKEKAFTSAENFGKAF' A
#
# COMPACT_ATOMS: atom_id res chain seq x y z
N MET A 1 0.83 -9.03 9.16
CA MET A 1 1.43 -7.80 8.62
C MET A 1 2.38 -7.29 9.68
N ALA A 2 3.68 -7.17 9.39
CA ALA A 2 4.52 -6.40 10.29
C ALA A 2 3.95 -4.98 10.31
N ASN A 3 3.71 -4.42 11.49
CA ASN A 3 3.16 -3.08 11.63
C ASN A 3 4.16 -2.09 10.99
N ASP A 4 3.96 -1.75 9.71
CA ASP A 4 4.75 -0.72 9.04
C ASP A 4 4.50 0.58 9.81
N LEU A 5 5.50 0.98 10.59
CA LEU A 5 5.42 2.14 11.47
C LEU A 5 5.23 3.43 10.66
N GLY A 6 5.74 3.48 9.42
CA GLY A 6 5.55 4.61 8.51
C GLY A 6 4.10 4.71 8.06
N ALA A 7 3.51 3.61 7.59
CA ALA A 7 2.10 3.59 7.19
C ALA A 7 1.17 3.89 8.38
N ALA A 8 1.47 3.36 9.56
CA ALA A 8 0.73 3.64 10.79
C ALA A 8 0.82 5.13 11.19
N TYR A 9 2.00 5.73 11.08
CA TYR A 9 2.19 7.15 11.37
C TYR A 9 1.42 8.05 10.40
N ILE A 10 1.43 7.73 9.10
CA ILE A 10 0.66 8.46 8.08
C ILE A 10 -0.84 8.33 8.38
N ASP A 11 -1.33 7.13 8.68
CA ASP A 11 -2.73 6.88 9.02
C ASP A 11 -3.17 7.72 10.24
N GLN A 12 -2.35 7.73 11.29
CA GLN A 12 -2.60 8.51 12.50
C GLN A 12 -2.59 10.03 12.21
N THR A 13 -1.63 10.51 11.42
CA THR A 13 -1.54 11.94 11.05
C THR A 13 -2.76 12.36 10.24
N MET A 14 -3.19 11.53 9.29
CA MET A 14 -4.41 11.77 8.50
C MET A 14 -5.65 11.86 9.39
N LYS A 15 -5.79 10.95 10.37
CA LYS A 15 -6.89 10.99 11.34
C LYS A 15 -6.88 12.28 12.18
N MET A 16 -5.71 12.76 12.59
CA MET A 16 -5.59 14.02 13.36
C MET A 16 -6.07 15.25 12.56
N VAL A 17 -5.89 15.27 11.23
CA VAL A 17 -6.36 16.37 10.37
C VAL A 17 -7.80 16.17 9.86
N GLY A 18 -8.53 15.18 10.40
CA GLY A 18 -9.94 14.94 10.09
C GLY A 18 -10.20 13.96 8.93
N LEU A 19 -9.16 13.40 8.31
CA LEU A 19 -9.30 12.38 7.26
C LEU A 19 -9.48 11.00 7.90
N THR A 20 -10.74 10.69 8.20
CA THR A 20 -11.16 9.53 9.01
C THR A 20 -11.90 8.44 8.22
N ASP A 21 -11.81 8.45 6.89
CA ASP A 21 -12.43 7.41 6.06
C ASP A 21 -11.94 6.01 6.46
N GLU A 22 -12.84 5.23 7.08
CA GLU A 22 -12.58 3.86 7.54
C GLU A 22 -12.45 2.88 6.36
N ASN A 23 -12.96 3.24 5.19
CA ASN A 23 -12.81 2.47 3.95
C ASN A 23 -11.54 2.84 3.18
N ARG A 24 -10.72 3.76 3.69
CA ARG A 24 -9.46 4.14 3.07
C ARG A 24 -8.57 2.91 2.97
N GLN A 25 -8.29 2.50 1.73
CA GLN A 25 -7.45 1.36 1.48
C GLN A 25 -6.00 1.82 1.25
N GLN A 26 -5.04 0.95 1.58
CA GLN A 26 -3.61 1.19 1.40
C GLN A 26 -3.05 0.11 0.46
N LEU A 27 -2.24 0.51 -0.53
CA LEU A 27 -1.57 -0.41 -1.43
C LEU A 27 -0.08 -0.48 -1.08
N PHE A 28 0.38 -1.66 -0.71
CA PHE A 28 1.78 -1.92 -0.38
C PHE A 28 2.46 -2.69 -1.51
N VAL A 29 3.70 -2.34 -1.81
CA VAL A 29 4.56 -3.13 -2.69
C VAL A 29 5.82 -3.52 -1.94
N GLU A 30 5.94 -4.81 -1.66
CA GLU A 30 6.94 -5.35 -0.74
C GLU A 30 7.70 -6.53 -1.37
N GLY A 31 8.82 -6.91 -0.74
CA GLY A 31 9.53 -8.15 -1.07
C GLY A 31 10.64 -8.04 -2.12
N TYR A 32 10.74 -6.93 -2.86
CA TYR A 32 11.78 -6.74 -3.89
C TYR A 32 13.21 -6.96 -3.39
N ALA A 33 13.56 -6.39 -2.24
CA ALA A 33 14.90 -6.53 -1.68
C ALA A 33 15.18 -7.93 -1.12
N ARG A 34 14.12 -8.69 -0.79
CA ARG A 34 14.22 -10.02 -0.18
C ARG A 34 14.16 -11.15 -1.20
N TYR A 35 13.47 -10.93 -2.31
CA TYR A 35 13.27 -11.86 -3.42
C TYR A 35 13.53 -11.15 -4.76
N PRO A 36 14.78 -10.76 -5.04
CA PRO A 36 15.12 -10.02 -6.25
C PRO A 36 14.80 -10.80 -7.53
N GLU A 37 14.85 -12.13 -7.49
CA GLU A 37 14.47 -13.02 -8.59
C GLU A 37 12.97 -12.94 -8.95
N ARG A 38 12.14 -12.42 -8.03
CA ARG A 38 10.70 -12.22 -8.23
C ARG A 38 10.34 -10.76 -8.47
N ALA A 39 11.32 -9.88 -8.69
CA ALA A 39 11.08 -8.45 -8.82
C ALA A 39 10.08 -8.14 -9.94
N ASP A 40 10.22 -8.75 -11.12
CA ASP A 40 9.31 -8.49 -12.25
C ASP A 40 7.87 -8.94 -11.95
N GLU A 41 7.71 -10.12 -11.31
CA GLU A 41 6.40 -10.64 -10.88
C GLU A 41 5.75 -9.72 -9.83
N LEU A 42 6.52 -9.29 -8.82
CA LEU A 42 6.04 -8.40 -7.76
C LEU A 42 5.66 -7.03 -8.31
N LYS A 43 6.39 -6.56 -9.33
CA LYS A 43 6.11 -5.33 -10.05
C LYS A 43 4.81 -5.41 -10.84
N GLU A 44 4.65 -6.45 -11.66
CA GLU A 44 3.43 -6.64 -12.43
C GLU A 44 2.21 -6.72 -11.52
N LYS A 45 2.30 -7.50 -10.44
CA LYS A 45 1.23 -7.60 -9.45
C LYS A 45 0.87 -6.25 -8.82
N ALA A 46 1.86 -5.41 -8.52
CA ALA A 46 1.64 -4.08 -7.99
C ALA A 46 0.90 -3.17 -8.99
N PHE A 47 1.29 -3.19 -10.26
CA PHE A 47 0.64 -2.41 -11.31
C PHE A 47 -0.81 -2.86 -11.53
N THR A 48 -1.05 -4.17 -11.64
CA THR A 48 -2.43 -4.69 -11.78
C THR A 48 -3.29 -4.31 -10.59
N SER A 49 -2.73 -4.37 -9.38
CA SER A 49 -3.46 -3.98 -8.16
C SER A 49 -3.79 -2.49 -8.18
N ALA A 50 -2.85 -1.63 -8.57
CA ALA A 50 -3.05 -0.19 -8.69
C ALA A 50 -4.08 0.17 -9.78
N GLU A 51 -4.07 -0.50 -10.93
CA GLU A 51 -5.06 -0.29 -11.99
C GLU A 51 -6.47 -0.66 -11.53
N ASN A 52 -6.62 -1.79 -10.85
CA ASN A 52 -7.94 -2.20 -10.33
C ASN A 52 -8.43 -1.25 -9.25
N PHE A 53 -7.51 -0.75 -8.43
CA PHE A 53 -7.79 0.24 -7.41
C PHE A 53 -8.31 1.55 -8.00
N GLY A 54 -7.61 2.09 -9.00
CA GLY A 54 -7.96 3.37 -9.63
C GLY A 54 -9.30 3.35 -10.38
N LYS A 55 -9.87 2.18 -10.68
CA LYS A 55 -11.22 2.08 -11.25
C LYS A 55 -12.34 2.34 -10.24
N ALA A 56 -12.05 2.21 -8.94
CA ALA A 56 -13.02 2.31 -7.86
C ALA A 56 -12.73 3.45 -6.88
N PHE A 57 -11.73 4.29 -7.18
CA PHE A 57 -11.31 5.44 -6.37
C PHE A 57 -12.00 6.72 -6.84
#